data_AF-J3HS88-F1
#
_entry.id   AF-J3HS88-F1
#
_cell.length_a   1.000
_cell.length_b   1.000
_cell.length_c   1.000
_cell.angle_alpha   90.00
_cell.angle_beta   90.00
_cell.angle_gamma   90.00
#
_symmetry.space_group_name_H-M   'P 1'
#
loop_
_entity.id
_entity.type
_entity.pdbx_description
1 polymer ?
#
loop_
_entity_poly.entity_id
_entity_poly.type
_entity_poly.pdbx_seq_one_letter_code
_entity_poly.pdbx_strand_id
1 'polypeptide(L)' 'MIETLYRFMSLRTRLNYSVREMAKHTGLSTATVSRIENGANIDLDTARMIGPFIDLCPCCEQKWPETVDNGGNSDG' A
#
# COMPACT_ATOMS: atom_id res chain seq x y z
N MET A 1 0.90 3.68 -12.92
CA MET A 1 2.13 3.64 -12.09
C MET A 1 2.07 4.62 -10.91
N ILE A 2 1.66 5.89 -11.08
CA ILE A 2 1.56 6.86 -9.96
C ILE A 2 0.50 6.46 -8.92
N GLU A 3 -0.66 5.96 -9.36
CA GLU A 3 -1.76 5.55 -8.46
C GLU A 3 -1.37 4.44 -7.47
N THR A 4 -0.56 3.49 -7.94
CA THR A 4 -0.03 2.35 -7.16
C THR A 4 0.84 2.83 -5.99
N LEU A 5 1.68 3.84 -6.22
CA LEU A 5 2.55 4.44 -5.20
C LEU A 5 1.73 5.20 -4.15
N TYR A 6 0.72 5.93 -4.60
CA TYR A 6 -0.16 6.70 -3.72
C TYR A 6 -0.95 5.79 -2.79
N ARG A 7 -1.57 4.73 -3.33
CA ARG A 7 -2.26 3.70 -2.54
C ARG A 7 -1.34 3.05 -1.52
N PHE A 8 -0.10 2.78 -1.91
CA PHE A 8 0.90 2.18 -1.03
C PHE A 8 1.20 3.09 0.17
N MET A 9 1.50 4.37 -0.06
CA MET A 9 1.73 5.35 1.01
C MET A 9 0.51 5.52 1.92
N SER A 10 -0.69 5.63 1.35
CA SER A 10 -1.93 5.69 2.12
C SER A 10 -2.13 4.45 2.98
N LEU A 11 -1.85 3.26 2.46
CA LEU A 11 -1.95 2.01 3.21
C LEU A 11 -1.01 2.00 4.41
N ARG A 12 0.25 2.44 4.22
CA ARG A 12 1.25 2.50 5.28
C ARG A 12 0.76 3.34 6.45
N THR A 13 0.24 4.52 6.13
CA THR A 13 -0.28 5.47 7.12
C THR A 13 -1.52 4.92 7.83
N ARG A 14 -2.43 4.28 7.09
CA ARG A 14 -3.65 3.67 7.67
C ARG A 14 -3.33 2.49 8.61
N LEU A 15 -2.34 1.67 8.24
CA LEU A 15 -1.88 0.54 9.04
C LEU A 15 -0.89 0.94 10.15
N ASN A 16 -0.46 2.20 10.18
CA ASN A 16 0.58 2.72 11.06
C ASN A 16 1.89 1.91 11.01
N TYR A 17 2.22 1.36 9.83
CA TYR A 17 3.44 0.56 9.64
C TYR A 17 4.67 1.45 9.43
N SER A 18 5.77 1.06 10.05
CA SER A 18 7.07 1.64 9.70
C SER A 18 7.52 1.17 8.32
N VAL A 19 8.41 1.92 7.67
CA VAL A 19 9.05 1.52 6.40
C VAL A 19 9.64 0.11 6.48
N ARG A 20 10.18 -0.26 7.65
CA ARG A 20 10.80 -1.56 7.90
C ARG A 20 9.78 -2.69 8.04
N GLU A 21 8.64 -2.43 8.67
CA GLU A 21 7.54 -3.40 8.74
C GLU A 21 6.93 -3.61 7.36
N MET A 22 6.71 -2.53 6.64
CA MET A 22 6.16 -2.59 5.29
C MET A 22 7.07 -3.36 4.33
N ALA A 23 8.38 -3.12 4.40
CA ALA A 23 9.40 -3.90 3.70
C ALA A 23 9.30 -5.39 4.04
N LYS A 24 9.17 -5.74 5.33
CA LYS A 24 9.04 -7.14 5.78
C LYS A 24 7.77 -7.81 5.22
N HIS A 25 6.65 -7.10 5.19
CA HIS A 25 5.38 -7.65 4.70
C HIS A 25 5.30 -7.76 3.18
N THR A 26 5.97 -6.87 2.45
CA THR A 26 6.01 -6.88 0.98
C THR A 26 7.16 -7.71 0.41
N GLY A 27 8.11 -8.14 1.24
CA GLY A 27 9.36 -8.76 0.80
C GLY A 27 10.36 -7.77 0.18
N LEU A 28 10.07 -6.47 0.21
CA LEU A 28 10.94 -5.43 -0.34
C LEU A 28 12.03 -5.03 0.66
N SER A 29 13.10 -4.40 0.16
CA SER A 29 14.08 -3.74 1.02
C SER A 29 13.54 -2.38 1.52
N THR A 30 13.94 -1.97 2.72
CA THR A 30 13.61 -0.65 3.27
C THR A 30 14.02 0.49 2.35
N ALA A 31 15.16 0.35 1.65
CA ALA A 31 15.62 1.30 0.64
C ALA A 31 14.65 1.37 -0.55
N THR A 32 14.11 0.23 -1.00
CA THR A 32 13.13 0.18 -2.10
C THR A 32 11.82 0.84 -1.70
N VAL A 33 11.32 0.56 -0.49
CA VAL A 33 10.13 1.22 0.07
C VAL A 33 10.34 2.73 0.14
N SER A 34 11.48 3.18 0.65
CA SER A 34 11.77 4.61 0.72
C SER A 34 11.89 5.27 -0.67
N ARG A 35 12.45 4.57 -1.66
CA ARG A 35 12.49 5.03 -3.06
C ARG A 35 11.09 5.15 -3.67
N ILE A 36 10.23 4.17 -3.43
CA ILE A 36 8.81 4.16 -3.83
C ILE A 36 8.09 5.38 -3.28
N GLU A 37 8.27 5.65 -1.97
CA GLU A 37 7.67 6.81 -1.29
C GLU A 37 8.16 8.16 -1.84
N ASN A 38 9.40 8.22 -2.32
CA ASN A 38 9.96 9.42 -2.95
C ASN A 38 9.60 9.54 -4.45
N GLY A 39 8.70 8.69 -4.97
CA GLY A 39 8.27 8.74 -6.37
C GLY A 39 9.29 8.19 -7.37
N ALA A 40 10.22 7.34 -6.92
CA ALA A 40 11.15 6.68 -7.82
C ALA A 40 10.42 5.72 -8.76
N ASN A 41 10.89 5.64 -10.01
CA ASN A 41 10.47 4.56 -10.90
C ASN A 41 10.92 3.22 -10.33
N ILE A 42 9.97 2.30 -10.28
CA ILE A 42 10.15 0.92 -9.85
C ILE A 42 10.02 -0.02 -11.04
N ASP A 43 10.80 -1.11 -11.01
CA ASP A 43 10.69 -2.17 -11.99
C ASP A 43 9.37 -2.93 -11.85
N LEU A 44 8.96 -3.57 -12.94
CA LEU A 44 7.74 -4.38 -13.01
C LEU A 44 7.71 -5.47 -11.92
N ASP A 45 8.86 -6.03 -11.58
CA ASP A 45 9.02 -7.04 -10.53
C ASP A 45 8.65 -6.49 -9.15
N THR A 46 9.11 -5.26 -8.86
CA THR A 46 8.73 -4.56 -7.64
C THR A 46 7.24 -4.26 -7.64
N ALA A 47 6.68 -3.76 -8.75
CA ALA A 47 5.24 -3.51 -8.87
C ALA A 47 4.39 -4.77 -8.63
N ARG A 48 4.86 -5.95 -9.06
CA ARG A 48 4.19 -7.24 -8.80
C ARG A 48 4.21 -7.67 -7.34
N MET A 49 5.28 -7.37 -6.60
CA MET A 49 5.35 -7.67 -5.16
C MET A 49 4.39 -6.80 -4.35
N ILE A 50 4.29 -5.51 -4.68
CA ILE A 50 3.39 -4.59 -3.97
C ILE A 50 1.93 -4.76 -4.37
N GLY A 51 1.63 -5.05 -5.65
CA GLY A 51 0.26 -5.20 -6.18
C GLY A 51 -0.73 -5.93 -5.24
N PRO A 52 -0.47 -7.18 -4.83
CA PRO A 52 -1.38 -7.90 -3.93
C PRO A 52 -1.46 -7.26 -2.53
N PHE A 53 -0.42 -6.60 -2.05
CA PHE A 53 -0.40 -5.95 -0.74
C PHE A 53 -1.26 -4.68 -0.68
N ILE A 54 -1.35 -3.96 -1.80
CA ILE A 54 -2.22 -2.78 -1.95
C ILE A 54 -3.66 -3.17 -2.33
N ASP A 55 -3.86 -4.35 -2.91
CA ASP A 55 -5.19 -4.88 -3.21
C ASP A 55 -5.82 -5.57 -2.00
N LEU A 56 -5.04 -6.28 -1.17
CA LEU A 56 -5.51 -7.14 -0.08
C LEU A 56 -4.95 -6.74 1.30
N CYS A 57 -5.75 -6.87 2.36
CA CYS A 57 -5.25 -6.71 3.73
C CYS A 57 -4.31 -7.86 4.08
N PRO A 58 -3.09 -7.60 4.57
CA PRO A 58 -2.20 -8.65 5.06
C PRO A 58 -2.73 -9.34 6.35
N CYS A 59 -3.76 -8.77 6.97
CA CYS A 59 -4.38 -9.27 8.19
C CYS A 59 -5.42 -10.38 7.95
N CYS A 60 -6.12 -10.34 6.82
CA CYS A 60 -7.28 -11.20 6.57
C CYS A 60 -7.47 -11.59 5.10
N GLU A 61 -6.54 -11.20 4.22
CA GLU A 61 -6.56 -11.46 2.78
C GLU A 61 -7.81 -10.91 2.05
N GLN A 62 -8.56 -10.01 2.68
CA GLN A 62 -9.71 -9.36 2.06
C GLN A 62 -9.28 -8.12 1.28
N LYS A 63 -9.96 -7.85 0.16
CA LYS A 63 -9.76 -6.60 -0.58
C LYS A 63 -9.95 -5.40 0.34
N TRP A 64 -9.06 -4.42 0.23
CA TRP A 64 -9.29 -3.13 0.89
C TRP A 64 -10.63 -2.58 0.41
N PRO A 65 -11.52 -2.13 1.32
CA PRO A 65 -12.78 -1.53 0.91
C PRO A 65 -12.48 -0.38 -0.04
N GLU A 66 -13.11 -0.38 -1.22
CA GLU A 66 -12.85 0.57 -2.32
C GLU A 66 -13.20 2.03 -1.97
N THR A 67 -13.67 2.30 -0.75
CA THR A 67 -14.13 3.62 -0.33
C THR A 67 -13.00 4.44 0.31
N VAL A 68 -12.26 5.15 -0.54
CA VAL A 68 -11.84 6.51 -0.19
C VAL A 68 -13.02 7.46 -0.39
N ASP A 69 -13.99 7.41 0.52
CA ASP A 69 -14.88 8.56 0.75
C ASP A 69 -15.19 8.64 2.24
N ASN A 70 -14.76 9.73 2.85
CA ASN A 70 -15.29 10.19 4.12
C ASN A 70 -16.76 10.56 3.88
N GLY A 71 -17.68 9.63 4.12
CA GLY A 71 -19.09 9.90 3.81
C GLY A 71 -20.04 8.75 4.12
N GLY A 72 -19.83 8.04 5.22
CA GLY A 72 -20.85 7.14 5.75
C GLY A 72 -21.99 7.95 6.41
N ASN A 73 -22.79 8.65 5.61
CA ASN A 73 -24.16 8.96 6.02
C ASN A 73 -24.96 7.67 5.87
N SER A 74 -25.14 6.96 6.98
CA SER A 74 -26.16 5.92 7.08
C SER A 74 -27.50 6.61 7.32
N ASP A 75 -28.19 6.97 6.23
CA ASP A 75 -29.62 7.31 6.29
C ASP A 75 -30.41 6.03 6.64
N GLY A 76 -31.06 6.07 7.80
CA GLY A 76 -32.11 5.15 8.23
C GLY A 76 -33.44 5.88 8.38
#